data_AF-A0A7T7XNV4-F1
#
_entry.id   AF-A0A7T7XNV4-F1
#
_cell.length_a   1.000
_cell.length_b   1.000
_cell.length_c   1.000
_cell.angle_alpha   90.00
_cell.angle_beta   90.00
_cell.angle_gamma   90.00
#
_symmetry.space_group_name_H-M   'P 1'
#
loop_
_entity.id
_entity.type
_entity.pdbx_description
1 polymer ?
#
loop_
_entity_poly.entity_id
_entity_poly.type
_entity_poly.pdbx_seq_one_letter_code
_entity_poly.pdbx_strand_id
1 'polypeptide(L)'
;MTESAWKAFRAAKRRYRNYTVKLAAALPELEAAQVKLIAARSGGTYPLETPLVYNGALDDVGPGDDIKIILVADNPGKKEQAAENRRYLVGPSGKIADRFFKNNPSLGIDFRRNVIILNKTPIHTPRTAELKDLAALGGPRIMEAIKTSQVTMAESLYEFHRALAPAAVWIIGYSEMKKNGIFDVYTDTLQKLYHPGEPLRKSVFLYRHFSMNQFTVDFNRQHNPGETAKKTLQRIGKAYRERILHW
;
A
#
# COMPACT_ATOMS: atom_id res chain seq x y z
N MET A 1 4.04 -21.38 4.56
CA MET A 1 3.15 -20.93 5.67
C MET A 1 2.61 -22.15 6.43
N THR A 2 2.20 -22.02 7.70
CA THR A 2 1.43 -23.09 8.37
C THR A 2 0.01 -23.19 7.79
N GLU A 3 -0.70 -24.28 8.03
CA GLU A 3 -2.08 -24.43 7.56
C GLU A 3 -3.01 -23.35 8.15
N SER A 4 -2.85 -23.03 9.44
CA SER A 4 -3.62 -21.97 10.11
C SER A 4 -3.32 -20.59 9.54
N ALA A 5 -2.05 -20.27 9.32
CA ALA A 5 -1.60 -19.05 8.66
C ALA A 5 -2.19 -18.93 7.24
N TRP A 6 -2.14 -20.03 6.47
CA TRP A 6 -2.70 -20.08 5.13
C TRP A 6 -4.22 -19.88 5.11
N LYS A 7 -4.95 -20.49 6.05
CA LYS A 7 -6.39 -20.28 6.21
C LYS A 7 -6.71 -18.82 6.54
N ALA A 8 -5.96 -18.20 7.44
CA ALA A 8 -6.11 -16.79 7.79
C ALA A 8 -5.80 -15.86 6.60
N PHE A 9 -4.72 -16.13 5.86
CA PHE A 9 -4.35 -15.40 4.65
C PHE A 9 -5.46 -15.46 3.59
N ARG A 10 -5.99 -16.66 3.30
CA ARG A 10 -7.10 -16.82 2.35
C ARG A 10 -8.35 -16.07 2.80
N ALA A 11 -8.65 -16.06 4.09
CA ALA A 11 -9.78 -15.31 4.64
C ALA A 11 -9.60 -13.79 4.44
N ALA A 12 -8.43 -13.24 4.75
CA ALA A 12 -8.09 -11.84 4.52
C ALA A 12 -8.18 -11.47 3.03
N LYS A 13 -7.60 -12.30 2.16
CA LYS A 13 -7.67 -12.15 0.70
C LYS A 13 -9.11 -12.09 0.18
N ARG A 14 -9.95 -13.04 0.61
CA ARG A 14 -11.36 -13.08 0.21
C ARG A 14 -12.14 -11.86 0.71
N ARG A 15 -11.89 -11.41 1.94
CA ARG A 15 -12.51 -10.19 2.48
C ARG A 15 -12.13 -8.96 1.65
N TYR A 16 -10.85 -8.78 1.35
CA TYR A 16 -10.40 -7.66 0.53
C TYR A 16 -11.01 -7.69 -0.89
N ARG A 17 -10.99 -8.85 -1.57
CA ARG A 17 -11.64 -9.01 -2.87
C ARG A 17 -13.12 -8.63 -2.82
N ASN A 18 -13.86 -9.22 -1.88
CA ASN A 18 -15.29 -8.98 -1.73
C ASN A 18 -15.58 -7.51 -1.40
N TYR A 19 -14.72 -6.86 -0.62
CA TYR A 19 -14.83 -5.44 -0.32
C TYR A 19 -14.77 -4.59 -1.59
N THR A 20 -13.77 -4.81 -2.46
CA THR A 20 -13.66 -4.03 -3.71
C THR A 20 -14.87 -4.21 -4.63
N VAL A 21 -15.41 -5.42 -4.74
CA VAL A 21 -16.62 -5.71 -5.53
C VAL A 21 -17.84 -4.98 -4.95
N LYS A 22 -18.04 -5.07 -3.63
CA LYS A 22 -19.16 -4.39 -2.95
C LYS A 22 -19.07 -2.88 -3.06
N LEU A 23 -17.88 -2.32 -2.89
CA LEU A 23 -17.66 -0.88 -2.98
C LEU A 23 -17.92 -0.37 -4.41
N ALA A 24 -17.50 -1.12 -5.43
CA ALA A 24 -17.77 -0.79 -6.83
C ALA A 24 -19.28 -0.77 -7.11
N ALA A 25 -20.00 -1.80 -6.67
CA ALA A 25 -21.45 -1.87 -6.83
C ALA A 25 -22.19 -0.75 -6.07
N ALA A 26 -21.64 -0.32 -4.92
CA ALA A 26 -22.23 0.75 -4.11
C ALA A 26 -21.99 2.16 -4.69
N LEU A 27 -21.04 2.34 -5.61
CA LEU A 27 -20.62 3.64 -6.14
C LEU A 27 -20.66 3.68 -7.68
N PRO A 28 -21.84 3.54 -8.31
CA PRO A 28 -21.96 3.64 -9.76
C PRO A 28 -21.45 4.96 -10.34
N GLU A 29 -21.43 6.04 -9.54
CA GLU A 29 -20.92 7.36 -9.94
C GLU A 29 -19.39 7.49 -9.96
N LEU A 30 -18.64 6.54 -9.39
CA LEU A 30 -17.19 6.64 -9.20
C LEU A 30 -16.44 6.72 -10.52
N GLU A 31 -16.83 5.87 -11.48
CA GLU A 31 -16.18 5.82 -12.79
C GLU A 31 -16.31 7.16 -13.52
N ALA A 32 -17.52 7.74 -13.56
CA ALA A 32 -17.77 9.03 -14.19
C ALA A 32 -16.95 10.16 -13.54
N ALA A 33 -16.83 10.16 -12.21
CA ALA A 33 -16.02 11.15 -11.49
C ALA A 33 -14.52 11.01 -11.80
N GLN A 34 -14.01 9.77 -11.88
CA GLN A 34 -12.62 9.51 -12.24
C GLN A 34 -12.32 9.85 -13.70
N VAL A 35 -13.23 9.57 -14.64
CA VAL A 35 -13.08 9.99 -16.06
C VAL A 35 -12.99 11.51 -16.16
N LYS A 36 -13.87 12.24 -15.46
CA LYS A 36 -13.81 13.72 -15.40
C LYS A 36 -12.48 14.20 -14.83
N LEU A 37 -12.02 13.60 -13.74
CA LEU A 37 -10.72 13.91 -13.13
C LEU A 37 -9.55 13.68 -14.10
N ILE A 38 -9.56 12.56 -14.82
CA ILE A 38 -8.51 12.21 -15.80
C ILE A 38 -8.53 13.20 -16.97
N ALA A 39 -9.71 13.56 -17.49
CA ALA A 39 -9.87 14.49 -18.60
C ALA A 39 -9.41 15.91 -18.28
N ALA A 40 -9.53 16.34 -17.02
CA ALA A 40 -9.10 17.67 -16.59
C ALA A 40 -7.56 17.84 -16.51
N ARG A 41 -6.78 16.77 -16.69
CA ARG A 41 -5.32 16.83 -16.57
C ARG A 41 -4.63 17.30 -17.84
N SER A 42 -3.69 18.22 -17.69
CA SER A 42 -2.81 18.69 -18.78
C SER A 42 -1.85 17.62 -19.32
N GLY A 43 -1.69 16.49 -18.62
CA GLY A 43 -0.72 15.44 -18.93
C GLY A 43 -1.23 14.29 -19.82
N GLY A 44 -2.34 14.50 -20.52
CA GLY A 44 -2.95 13.52 -21.42
C GLY A 44 -3.95 12.59 -20.73
N THR A 45 -4.92 12.12 -21.51
CA THR A 45 -5.99 11.22 -21.07
C THR A 45 -5.56 9.75 -21.18
N TYR A 46 -6.33 8.84 -20.57
CA TYR A 46 -6.22 7.40 -20.78
C TYR A 46 -7.55 6.73 -20.43
N PRO A 47 -7.84 5.54 -21.00
CA PRO A 47 -9.04 4.80 -20.65
C PRO A 47 -9.01 4.38 -19.18
N LEU A 48 -10.10 4.66 -18.49
CA LEU A 48 -10.39 4.10 -17.17
C LEU A 48 -11.02 2.72 -17.39
N GLU A 49 -10.43 1.69 -16.81
CA GLU A 49 -10.83 0.28 -16.97
C GLU A 49 -11.17 -0.35 -15.61
N THR A 50 -10.48 0.04 -14.54
CA THR A 50 -10.73 -0.49 -13.18
C THR A 50 -10.75 0.64 -12.14
N PRO A 51 -11.92 1.25 -11.86
CA PRO A 51 -12.11 2.30 -10.85
C PRO A 51 -11.57 1.97 -9.46
N LEU A 52 -11.73 0.71 -9.06
CA LEU A 52 -11.38 0.13 -7.77
C LEU A 52 -10.52 -1.11 -8.00
N VAL A 53 -9.24 -1.02 -7.64
CA VAL A 53 -8.30 -2.10 -7.94
C VAL A 53 -8.21 -3.03 -6.74
N TYR A 54 -8.43 -4.31 -6.99
CA TYR A 54 -7.95 -5.40 -6.14
C TYR A 54 -6.63 -5.91 -6.71
N ASN A 55 -5.61 -6.10 -5.86
CA ASN A 55 -4.32 -6.59 -6.34
C ASN A 55 -4.39 -8.08 -6.69
N GLY A 56 -4.50 -8.38 -7.98
CA GLY A 56 -4.53 -9.74 -8.51
C GLY A 56 -3.29 -10.57 -8.17
N ALA A 57 -2.15 -9.94 -7.85
CA ALA A 57 -0.96 -10.67 -7.39
C ALA A 57 -1.18 -11.46 -6.09
N LEU A 58 -2.19 -11.10 -5.28
CA LEU A 58 -2.57 -11.88 -4.10
C LEU A 58 -3.15 -13.26 -4.47
N ASP A 59 -3.64 -13.42 -5.70
CA ASP A 59 -4.19 -14.69 -6.18
C ASP A 59 -3.12 -15.71 -6.52
N ASP A 60 -1.94 -15.24 -6.88
CA ASP A 60 -0.79 -16.08 -7.24
C ASP A 60 -0.11 -16.69 -6.00
N VAL A 61 -0.30 -16.09 -4.83
CA VAL A 61 0.31 -16.57 -3.58
C VAL A 61 -0.26 -17.94 -3.23
N GLY A 62 0.62 -18.91 -3.02
CA GLY A 62 0.32 -20.27 -2.56
C GLY A 62 0.80 -20.54 -1.13
N PRO A 63 0.39 -21.68 -0.52
CA PRO A 63 0.77 -22.03 0.85
C PRO A 63 2.27 -22.28 1.04
N GLY A 64 2.98 -22.65 -0.04
CA GLY A 64 4.42 -22.89 -0.06
C GLY A 64 5.28 -21.63 -0.23
N ASP A 65 4.67 -20.48 -0.51
CA ASP A 65 5.42 -19.25 -0.75
C ASP A 65 5.99 -18.67 0.57
N ASP A 66 7.19 -18.12 0.45
CA ASP A 66 7.93 -17.46 1.52
C ASP A 66 7.72 -15.94 1.43
N ILE A 67 6.64 -15.44 2.03
CA ILE A 67 6.35 -14.01 2.08
C ILE A 67 7.08 -13.37 3.27
N LYS A 68 7.96 -12.42 2.98
CA LYS A 68 8.83 -11.74 3.96
C LYS A 68 8.40 -10.31 4.27
N ILE A 69 7.76 -9.64 3.32
CA ILE A 69 7.33 -8.25 3.45
C ILE A 69 5.88 -8.09 2.97
N ILE A 70 5.10 -7.33 3.72
CA ILE A 70 3.86 -6.71 3.28
C ILE A 70 4.16 -5.24 3.02
N LEU A 71 4.12 -4.82 1.77
CA LEU A 71 4.36 -3.43 1.39
C LEU A 71 3.02 -2.70 1.21
N VAL A 72 2.89 -1.52 1.80
CA VAL A 72 1.70 -0.67 1.66
C VAL A 72 2.05 0.61 0.92
N ALA A 73 1.56 0.75 -0.31
CA ALA A 73 1.65 1.99 -1.09
C ALA A 73 0.40 2.87 -0.88
N ASP A 74 0.31 4.00 -1.59
CA ASP A 74 -0.77 4.99 -1.36
C ASP A 74 -2.09 4.53 -1.95
N ASN A 75 -2.18 4.52 -3.29
CA ASN A 75 -3.36 4.13 -4.04
C ASN A 75 -2.96 3.67 -5.47
N PRO A 76 -3.84 2.99 -6.22
CA PRO A 76 -3.52 2.48 -7.55
C PRO A 76 -3.36 3.61 -8.55
N GLY A 77 -2.29 3.56 -9.36
CA GLY A 77 -2.02 4.52 -10.42
C GLY A 77 -2.50 4.06 -11.80
N LYS A 78 -2.10 4.82 -12.84
CA LYS A 78 -2.52 4.60 -14.24
C LYS A 78 -2.24 3.18 -14.76
N LYS A 79 -1.11 2.57 -14.39
CA LYS A 79 -0.74 1.22 -14.87
C LYS A 79 -1.44 0.13 -14.06
N GLU A 80 -1.63 0.38 -12.78
CA GLU A 80 -2.26 -0.55 -11.84
C GLU A 80 -3.75 -0.76 -12.15
N GLN A 81 -4.45 0.27 -12.65
CA GLN A 81 -5.88 0.20 -12.98
C GLN A 81 -6.20 -0.47 -14.34
N ALA A 82 -5.21 -0.60 -15.23
CA ALA A 82 -5.43 -1.24 -16.53
C ALA A 82 -5.82 -2.72 -16.33
N ALA A 83 -6.82 -3.20 -17.08
CA ALA A 83 -7.40 -4.53 -16.92
C ALA A 83 -6.38 -5.65 -17.12
N GLU A 84 -5.44 -5.45 -18.05
CA GLU A 84 -4.31 -6.35 -18.31
C GLU A 84 -3.38 -6.54 -17.09
N ASN A 85 -3.32 -5.53 -16.21
CA ASN A 85 -2.39 -5.52 -15.08
C ASN A 85 -3.11 -5.91 -13.79
N ARG A 86 -4.05 -5.06 -13.31
CA ARG A 86 -4.73 -5.16 -12.01
C ARG A 86 -3.82 -5.64 -10.88
N ARG A 87 -2.61 -5.08 -10.83
CA ARG A 87 -1.52 -5.43 -9.94
C ARG A 87 -0.86 -4.17 -9.43
N TYR A 88 -0.43 -4.17 -8.18
CA TYR A 88 0.20 -3.00 -7.56
C TYR A 88 1.70 -2.91 -7.83
N LEU A 89 2.20 -1.67 -7.92
CA LEU A 89 3.58 -1.35 -8.23
C LEU A 89 4.07 -2.09 -9.50
N VAL A 90 3.30 -1.92 -10.58
CA VAL A 90 3.69 -2.34 -11.94
C VAL A 90 4.19 -1.15 -12.77
N GLY A 91 3.89 0.08 -12.33
CA GLY A 91 4.44 1.30 -12.89
C GLY A 91 5.91 1.60 -12.50
N PRO A 92 6.40 2.82 -12.79
CA PRO A 92 7.79 3.23 -12.54
C PRO A 92 8.25 3.02 -11.08
N SER A 93 7.42 3.36 -10.10
CA SER A 93 7.73 3.14 -8.67
C SER A 93 8.03 1.67 -8.36
N GLY A 94 7.34 0.74 -9.01
CA GLY A 94 7.58 -0.69 -8.85
C GLY A 94 8.87 -1.18 -9.49
N LYS A 95 9.28 -0.58 -10.62
CA LYS A 95 10.59 -0.86 -11.22
C LYS A 95 11.73 -0.36 -10.33
N ILE A 96 11.55 0.78 -9.67
CA ILE A 96 12.51 1.32 -8.70
C ILE A 96 12.60 0.41 -7.47
N ALA A 97 11.46 -0.02 -6.92
CA ALA A 97 11.43 -0.95 -5.79
C ALA A 97 12.13 -2.28 -6.14
N ASP A 98 11.78 -2.90 -7.27
CA ASP A 98 12.41 -4.14 -7.75
C ASP A 98 13.93 -4.00 -7.90
N ARG A 99 14.39 -2.89 -8.50
CA ARG A 99 15.82 -2.58 -8.64
C ARG A 99 16.50 -2.41 -7.29
N PHE A 100 15.86 -1.77 -6.31
CA PHE A 100 16.42 -1.62 -4.97
C PHE A 100 16.74 -2.98 -4.33
N PHE A 101 15.80 -3.94 -4.37
CA PHE A 101 16.03 -5.26 -3.81
C PHE A 101 17.10 -6.05 -4.58
N LYS A 102 17.10 -5.98 -5.92
CA LYS A 102 18.16 -6.59 -6.76
C LYS A 102 19.55 -6.05 -6.46
N ASN A 103 19.66 -4.75 -6.15
CA ASN A 103 20.91 -4.11 -5.79
C ASN A 103 21.32 -4.38 -4.32
N ASN A 104 20.46 -5.00 -3.52
CA ASN A 104 20.72 -5.33 -2.11
C ASN A 104 20.45 -6.82 -1.83
N PRO A 105 21.17 -7.74 -2.50
CA PRO A 105 20.91 -9.19 -2.41
C PRO A 105 21.08 -9.75 -0.99
N SER A 106 21.85 -9.08 -0.13
CA SER A 106 22.00 -9.43 1.29
C SER A 106 20.69 -9.35 2.10
N LEU A 107 19.65 -8.72 1.57
CA LEU A 107 18.30 -8.75 2.14
C LEU A 107 17.62 -10.11 1.95
N GLY A 108 18.07 -10.92 0.99
CA GLY A 108 17.46 -12.22 0.68
C GLY A 108 15.99 -12.11 0.27
N ILE A 109 15.63 -11.01 -0.41
CA ILE A 109 14.26 -10.69 -0.82
C ILE A 109 14.23 -10.51 -2.32
N ASP A 110 13.49 -11.39 -2.99
CA ASP A 110 12.99 -11.18 -4.35
C ASP A 110 11.70 -10.36 -4.26
N PHE A 111 11.70 -9.16 -4.83
CA PHE A 111 10.56 -8.24 -4.76
C PHE A 111 9.27 -8.80 -5.35
N ARG A 112 9.35 -9.72 -6.32
CA ARG A 112 8.17 -10.28 -6.99
C ARG A 112 7.68 -11.57 -6.37
N ARG A 113 8.51 -12.24 -5.55
CA ARG A 113 8.16 -13.50 -4.88
C ARG A 113 7.93 -13.37 -3.38
N ASN A 114 8.74 -12.55 -2.70
CA ASN A 114 8.73 -12.47 -1.24
C ASN A 114 7.93 -11.28 -0.70
N VAL A 115 7.30 -10.47 -1.57
CA VAL A 115 6.58 -9.26 -1.18
C VAL A 115 5.16 -9.30 -1.69
N ILE A 116 4.19 -9.18 -0.77
CA ILE A 116 2.81 -8.85 -1.15
C ILE A 116 2.61 -7.34 -1.03
N ILE A 117 1.74 -6.79 -1.87
CA ILE A 117 1.54 -5.34 -1.95
C ILE A 117 0.07 -5.03 -1.70
N LEU A 118 -0.18 -4.09 -0.79
CA LEU A 118 -1.47 -3.47 -0.51
C LEU A 118 -1.38 -1.96 -0.76
N ASN A 119 -2.51 -1.28 -0.76
CA ASN A 119 -2.59 0.18 -0.79
C ASN A 119 -3.39 0.68 0.42
N LYS A 120 -3.18 1.94 0.80
CA LYS A 120 -3.98 2.62 1.85
C LYS A 120 -5.43 2.82 1.42
N THR A 121 -5.68 2.87 0.11
CA THR A 121 -7.03 2.80 -0.48
C THR A 121 -6.97 2.03 -1.81
N PRO A 122 -8.01 1.25 -2.19
CA PRO A 122 -8.09 0.62 -3.51
C PRO A 122 -8.60 1.56 -4.60
N ILE A 123 -8.95 2.81 -4.28
CA ILE A 123 -9.53 3.77 -5.23
C ILE A 123 -8.43 4.36 -6.10
N HIS A 124 -8.59 4.17 -7.41
CA HIS A 124 -7.65 4.68 -8.40
C HIS A 124 -7.69 6.21 -8.52
N THR A 125 -6.52 6.84 -8.53
CA THR A 125 -6.32 8.18 -9.10
C THR A 125 -4.96 8.23 -9.80
N PRO A 126 -4.72 9.16 -10.74
CA PRO A 126 -3.42 9.28 -11.39
C PRO A 126 -2.29 9.64 -10.40
N ARG A 127 -2.59 10.44 -9.37
CA ARG A 127 -1.68 10.79 -8.26
C ARG A 127 -2.43 10.80 -6.93
N THR A 128 -1.75 10.44 -5.84
CA THR A 128 -2.31 10.44 -4.47
C THR A 128 -3.00 11.76 -4.10
N ALA A 129 -2.40 12.90 -4.43
CA ALA A 129 -2.93 14.22 -4.12
C ALA A 129 -4.33 14.46 -4.72
N GLU A 130 -4.64 13.82 -5.86
CA GLU A 130 -5.89 13.96 -6.59
C GLU A 130 -7.05 13.15 -5.97
N LEU A 131 -6.82 12.42 -4.89
CA LEU A 131 -7.91 11.85 -4.09
C LEU A 131 -8.81 12.96 -3.51
N LYS A 132 -8.24 14.14 -3.20
CA LYS A 132 -9.01 15.32 -2.76
C LYS A 132 -9.87 15.88 -3.89
N ASP A 133 -9.30 15.97 -5.09
CA ASP A 133 -10.02 16.45 -6.27
C ASP A 133 -11.14 15.48 -6.66
N LEU A 134 -10.88 14.16 -6.57
CA LEU A 134 -11.90 13.13 -6.77
C LEU A 134 -13.04 13.27 -5.76
N ALA A 135 -12.74 13.49 -4.48
CA ALA A 135 -13.76 13.70 -3.45
C ALA A 135 -14.61 14.95 -3.75
N ALA A 136 -14.00 16.04 -4.21
CA ALA A 136 -14.71 17.26 -4.57
C ALA A 136 -15.61 17.08 -5.81
N LEU A 137 -15.10 16.40 -6.85
CA LEU A 137 -15.85 16.12 -8.09
C LEU A 137 -16.97 15.10 -7.88
N GLY A 138 -16.73 14.10 -7.02
CA GLY A 138 -17.61 12.96 -6.79
C GLY A 138 -18.68 13.17 -5.71
N GLY A 139 -18.58 14.26 -4.95
CA GLY A 139 -19.54 14.60 -3.90
C GLY A 139 -19.43 13.73 -2.64
N PRO A 140 -20.39 13.86 -1.70
CA PRO A 140 -20.29 13.31 -0.35
C PRO A 140 -20.11 11.78 -0.30
N ARG A 141 -20.74 11.03 -1.21
CA ARG A 141 -20.67 9.57 -1.24
C ARG A 141 -19.27 9.07 -1.59
N ILE A 142 -18.63 9.67 -2.60
CA ILE A 142 -17.25 9.33 -2.99
C ILE A 142 -16.25 9.79 -1.93
N MET A 143 -16.45 10.98 -1.35
CA MET A 143 -15.63 11.45 -0.23
C MET A 143 -15.67 10.46 0.95
N GLU A 144 -16.87 9.98 1.31
CA GLU A 144 -17.02 9.00 2.38
C GLU A 144 -16.44 7.63 2.02
N ALA A 145 -16.57 7.21 0.76
CA ALA A 145 -15.93 5.98 0.27
C ALA A 145 -14.40 6.03 0.36
N ILE A 146 -13.79 7.18 0.04
CA ILE A 146 -12.35 7.37 0.19
C ILE A 146 -11.94 7.21 1.66
N LYS A 147 -12.67 7.81 2.60
CA LYS A 147 -12.39 7.68 4.04
C LYS A 147 -12.59 6.26 4.56
N THR A 148 -13.76 5.68 4.33
CA THR A 148 -14.12 4.32 4.81
C THR A 148 -13.22 3.25 4.21
N SER A 149 -12.80 3.40 2.95
CA SER A 149 -11.85 2.48 2.34
C SER A 149 -10.50 2.42 3.04
N GLN A 150 -10.05 3.52 3.64
CA GLN A 150 -8.82 3.52 4.41
C GLN A 150 -8.92 2.68 5.68
N VAL A 151 -10.07 2.73 6.36
CA VAL A 151 -10.34 1.89 7.53
C VAL A 151 -10.25 0.41 7.12
N THR A 152 -10.99 0.02 6.10
CA THR A 152 -11.01 -1.38 5.63
C THR A 152 -9.65 -1.85 5.12
N MET A 153 -8.85 -0.98 4.48
CA MET A 153 -7.50 -1.35 4.04
C MET A 153 -6.52 -1.47 5.21
N ALA A 154 -6.63 -0.65 6.25
CA ALA A 154 -5.81 -0.78 7.46
C ALA A 154 -6.15 -2.07 8.23
N GLU A 155 -7.44 -2.42 8.32
CA GLU A 155 -7.90 -3.70 8.86
C GLU A 155 -7.37 -4.87 8.03
N SER A 156 -7.49 -4.79 6.70
CA SER A 156 -6.95 -5.80 5.79
C SER A 156 -5.44 -5.99 5.97
N LEU A 157 -4.67 -4.90 6.09
CA LEU A 157 -3.24 -4.97 6.40
C LEU A 157 -3.00 -5.74 7.71
N TYR A 158 -3.72 -5.41 8.78
CA TYR A 158 -3.54 -6.08 10.07
C TYR A 158 -3.88 -7.57 10.00
N GLU A 159 -4.94 -7.94 9.27
CA GLU A 159 -5.29 -9.33 9.03
C GLU A 159 -4.20 -10.10 8.25
N PHE A 160 -3.66 -9.50 7.19
CA PHE A 160 -2.54 -10.08 6.46
C PHE A 160 -1.28 -10.20 7.33
N HIS A 161 -0.97 -9.18 8.13
CA HIS A 161 0.21 -9.19 9.00
C HIS A 161 0.12 -10.28 10.07
N ARG A 162 -1.05 -10.46 10.70
CA ARG A 162 -1.28 -11.59 11.63
C ARG A 162 -1.13 -12.95 10.93
N ALA A 163 -1.66 -13.09 9.72
CA ALA A 163 -1.56 -14.34 8.96
C ALA A 163 -0.13 -14.65 8.49
N LEU A 164 0.69 -13.64 8.25
CA LEU A 164 2.02 -13.76 7.66
C LEU A 164 3.16 -13.52 8.65
N ALA A 165 2.87 -13.40 9.95
CA ALA A 165 3.89 -13.22 10.97
C ALA A 165 4.95 -14.35 10.86
N PRO A 166 6.27 -14.04 10.87
CA PRO A 166 6.88 -12.78 11.27
C PRO A 166 7.22 -11.79 10.13
N ALA A 167 6.54 -11.84 8.98
CA ALA A 167 6.77 -10.90 7.88
C ALA A 167 6.73 -9.43 8.35
N ALA A 168 7.61 -8.59 7.82
CA ALA A 168 7.64 -7.17 8.17
C ALA A 168 6.60 -6.38 7.35
N VAL A 169 6.08 -5.30 7.93
CA VAL A 169 5.23 -4.35 7.19
C VAL A 169 6.04 -3.12 6.81
N TRP A 170 6.05 -2.79 5.52
CA TRP A 170 6.69 -1.59 4.98
C TRP A 170 5.63 -0.64 4.46
N ILE A 171 5.34 0.43 5.20
CA ILE A 171 4.43 1.47 4.74
C ILE A 171 5.26 2.55 4.04
N ILE A 172 5.11 2.66 2.73
CA ILE A 172 5.80 3.68 1.94
C ILE A 172 4.88 4.90 1.73
N GLY A 173 5.46 6.10 1.62
CA GLY A 173 4.68 7.32 1.35
C GLY A 173 3.88 7.77 2.58
N TYR A 174 4.58 8.25 3.61
CA TYR A 174 3.95 8.68 4.86
C TYR A 174 3.60 10.18 4.92
N SER A 175 3.85 10.97 3.87
CA SER A 175 3.68 12.44 3.92
C SER A 175 2.23 12.88 4.15
N GLU A 176 1.27 12.08 3.68
CA GLU A 176 -0.17 12.31 3.85
C GLU A 176 -0.77 11.57 5.06
N MET A 177 0.05 10.88 5.86
CA MET A 177 -0.37 10.15 7.07
C MET A 177 -0.40 11.02 8.34
N LYS A 178 -0.27 12.35 8.19
CA LYS A 178 -0.35 13.33 9.27
C LYS A 178 -1.80 13.75 9.54
N LYS A 179 -2.05 14.39 10.69
CA LYS A 179 -3.33 15.01 11.02
C LYS A 179 -3.85 15.91 9.89
N ASN A 180 -5.11 15.76 9.52
CA ASN A 180 -5.78 16.41 8.38
C ASN A 180 -5.17 16.08 6.99
N GLY A 181 -4.26 15.11 6.90
CA GLY A 181 -3.76 14.56 5.64
C GLY A 181 -4.77 13.63 4.98
N ILE A 182 -4.52 13.27 3.71
CA ILE A 182 -5.43 12.35 2.98
C ILE A 182 -5.57 11.01 3.69
N PHE A 183 -4.49 10.55 4.35
CA PHE A 183 -4.41 9.25 5.02
C PHE A 183 -4.48 9.34 6.55
N ASP A 184 -5.06 10.41 7.10
CA ASP A 184 -5.24 10.57 8.54
C ASP A 184 -6.08 9.43 9.15
N VAL A 185 -7.21 9.11 8.49
CA VAL A 185 -8.10 8.00 8.90
C VAL A 185 -7.37 6.65 8.87
N TYR A 186 -6.52 6.42 7.87
CA TYR A 186 -5.67 5.24 7.81
C TYR A 186 -4.72 5.17 9.02
N THR A 187 -4.06 6.28 9.36
CA THR A 187 -3.15 6.40 10.51
C THR A 187 -3.87 6.10 11.83
N ASP A 188 -5.01 6.74 12.08
CA ASP A 188 -5.80 6.54 13.30
C ASP A 188 -6.24 5.08 13.43
N THR A 189 -6.65 4.46 12.33
CA THR A 189 -7.07 3.05 12.32
C THR A 189 -5.89 2.13 12.63
N LEU A 190 -4.71 2.40 12.06
CA LEU A 190 -3.50 1.64 12.40
C LEU A 190 -3.13 1.78 13.87
N GLN A 191 -3.19 2.98 14.46
CA GLN A 191 -2.86 3.19 15.88
C GLN A 191 -3.78 2.40 16.81
N LYS A 192 -5.05 2.24 16.44
CA LYS A 192 -6.02 1.41 17.18
C LYS A 192 -5.70 -0.08 17.06
N LEU A 193 -5.42 -0.57 15.84
CA LEU A 193 -5.12 -1.98 15.57
C LEU A 193 -3.78 -2.42 16.19
N TYR A 194 -2.76 -1.58 16.08
CA TYR A 194 -1.41 -1.80 16.62
C TYR A 194 -1.21 -1.02 17.94
N HIS A 195 -2.12 -1.23 18.89
CA HIS A 195 -2.04 -0.62 20.22
C HIS A 195 -0.73 -0.98 20.95
N PRO A 196 -0.30 -0.26 22.02
CA PRO A 196 1.01 -0.47 22.68
C PRO A 196 1.33 -1.90 23.17
N GLY A 197 0.33 -2.77 23.29
CA GLY A 197 0.49 -4.18 23.67
C GLY A 197 0.59 -5.16 22.50
N GLU A 198 0.34 -4.71 21.26
CA GLU A 198 0.36 -5.56 20.07
C GLU A 198 1.81 -5.86 19.64
N PRO A 199 2.30 -7.12 19.72
CA PRO A 199 3.68 -7.46 19.40
C PRO A 199 4.08 -7.13 17.95
N LEU A 200 3.14 -7.26 17.00
CA LEU A 200 3.38 -6.98 15.58
C LEU A 200 3.67 -5.50 15.29
N ARG A 201 3.36 -4.59 16.22
CA ARG A 201 3.72 -3.17 16.11
C ARG A 201 5.21 -2.96 15.86
N LYS A 202 6.06 -3.83 16.42
CA LYS A 202 7.53 -3.72 16.32
C LYS A 202 8.07 -4.05 14.93
N SER A 203 7.32 -4.79 14.11
CA SER A 203 7.69 -5.17 12.74
C SER A 203 7.07 -4.26 11.66
N VAL A 204 6.43 -3.15 12.07
CA VAL A 204 5.97 -2.10 11.15
C VAL A 204 7.06 -1.05 10.97
N PHE A 205 7.37 -0.72 9.72
CA PHE A 205 8.39 0.25 9.34
C PHE A 205 7.82 1.24 8.31
N LEU A 206 8.22 2.51 8.40
CA LEU A 206 7.78 3.55 7.47
C LEU A 206 8.94 4.02 6.61
N TYR A 207 8.69 4.25 5.33
CA TYR A 207 9.71 4.73 4.40
C TYR A 207 9.19 5.80 3.45
N ARG A 208 10.11 6.57 2.87
CA ARG A 208 9.77 7.47 1.76
C ARG A 208 9.23 6.68 0.57
N HIS A 209 8.45 7.36 -0.26
CA HIS A 209 7.85 6.77 -1.45
C HIS A 209 8.93 6.38 -2.49
N PHE A 210 8.71 5.32 -3.30
CA PHE A 210 9.68 4.92 -4.34
C PHE A 210 9.72 5.86 -5.55
N SER A 211 8.65 6.62 -5.79
CA SER A 211 8.61 7.62 -6.87
C SER A 211 9.78 8.61 -6.76
N MET A 212 10.29 9.05 -7.90
CA MET A 212 11.42 9.97 -8.01
C MET A 212 12.65 9.51 -7.20
N ASN A 213 12.81 8.19 -7.01
CA ASN A 213 13.90 7.56 -6.29
C ASN A 213 14.07 8.01 -4.82
N GLN A 214 13.04 8.60 -4.21
CA GLN A 214 13.14 9.21 -2.87
C GLN A 214 13.51 8.21 -1.79
N PHE A 215 12.99 6.98 -1.86
CA PHE A 215 13.38 5.89 -0.98
C PHE A 215 14.90 5.61 -1.04
N THR A 216 15.44 5.40 -2.24
CA THR A 216 16.86 5.02 -2.42
C THR A 216 17.79 6.16 -2.02
N VAL A 217 17.44 7.40 -2.37
CA VAL A 217 18.20 8.59 -1.98
C VAL A 217 18.28 8.70 -0.46
N ASP A 218 17.16 8.48 0.22
CA ASP A 218 17.07 8.54 1.67
C ASP A 218 17.83 7.39 2.36
N PHE A 219 17.70 6.17 1.82
CA PHE A 219 18.48 5.02 2.27
C PHE A 219 19.99 5.28 2.15
N ASN A 220 20.48 5.72 0.99
CA ASN A 220 21.90 5.98 0.75
C ASN A 220 22.43 7.11 1.64
N ARG A 221 21.66 8.19 1.82
CA ARG A 221 22.06 9.32 2.66
C ARG A 221 22.22 8.93 4.13
N GLN A 222 21.38 8.00 4.60
CA GLN A 222 21.36 7.58 5.98
C GLN A 222 22.18 6.31 6.23
N HIS A 223 22.77 5.69 5.21
CA HIS A 223 23.56 4.48 5.35
C HIS A 223 24.90 4.78 6.04
N ASN A 224 25.19 4.07 7.13
CA ASN A 224 26.44 4.21 7.87
C ASN A 224 27.51 3.25 7.32
N PRO A 225 28.79 3.67 7.26
CA PRO A 225 29.89 2.76 6.89
C PRO A 225 29.89 1.48 7.73
N GLY A 226 29.96 0.32 7.07
CA GLY A 226 29.98 -1.00 7.72
C GLY A 226 28.62 -1.49 8.24
N GLU A 227 27.54 -0.72 8.11
CA GLU A 227 26.18 -1.17 8.42
C GLU A 227 25.66 -2.08 7.30
N THR A 228 24.87 -3.10 7.64
CA THR A 228 24.20 -3.90 6.59
C THR A 228 22.93 -3.19 6.13
N ALA A 229 22.51 -3.41 4.89
CA ALA A 229 21.26 -2.85 4.36
C ALA A 229 20.06 -3.12 5.28
N LYS A 230 19.98 -4.33 5.86
CA LYS A 230 18.94 -4.71 6.83
C LYS A 230 18.96 -3.82 8.08
N LYS A 231 20.13 -3.58 8.69
CA LYS A 231 20.26 -2.72 9.87
C LYS A 231 19.90 -1.27 9.55
N THR A 232 20.38 -0.74 8.42
CA THR A 232 20.02 0.60 7.94
C THR A 232 18.51 0.75 7.77
N LEU A 233 17.84 -0.18 7.08
CA LEU A 233 16.39 -0.16 6.88
C LEU A 233 15.61 -0.25 8.19
N GLN A 234 16.03 -1.11 9.12
CA GLN A 234 15.37 -1.24 10.43
C GLN A 234 15.47 0.08 11.22
N ARG A 235 16.63 0.72 11.22
CA ARG A 235 16.86 1.99 11.93
C ARG A 235 16.04 3.14 11.32
N ILE A 236 16.13 3.34 10.01
CA ILE A 236 15.38 4.41 9.30
C ILE A 236 13.87 4.18 9.47
N GLY A 237 13.44 2.95 9.23
CA GLY A 237 12.03 2.56 9.29
C GLY A 237 11.43 2.77 10.68
N LYS A 238 12.19 2.41 11.73
CA LYS A 238 11.80 2.62 13.13
C LYS A 238 11.73 4.11 13.47
N ALA A 239 12.72 4.90 13.08
CA ALA A 239 12.74 6.34 13.35
C ALA A 239 11.53 7.05 12.71
N TYR A 240 11.15 6.66 11.48
CA TYR A 240 9.94 7.22 10.86
C TYR A 240 8.64 6.71 11.47
N ARG A 241 8.59 5.45 11.91
CA ARG A 241 7.46 4.91 12.67
C ARG A 241 7.24 5.70 13.97
N GLU A 242 8.29 5.94 14.73
CA GLU A 242 8.26 6.75 15.96
C GLU A 242 7.78 8.18 15.67
N ARG A 243 8.31 8.80 14.61
CA ARG A 243 7.95 10.19 14.25
C ARG A 243 6.50 10.35 13.77
N ILE A 244 6.02 9.43 12.94
CA ILE A 244 4.73 9.58 12.24
C ILE A 244 3.59 8.92 13.00
N LEU A 245 3.83 7.74 13.59
CA LEU A 245 2.81 6.98 14.30
C LEU A 245 2.89 7.14 15.82
N HIS A 246 3.94 7.77 16.35
CA HIS A 246 4.21 7.88 17.79
C HIS A 246 4.40 6.51 18.45
N TRP A 247 5.09 5.60 17.73
CA TRP A 247 5.17 4.18 18.06
C TRP A 247 6.50 3.62 18.55
#